data_AF-A0A1Q9GG63-F1
#
_entry.id   AF-A0A1Q9GG63-F1
#
_cell.length_a   1.000
_cell.length_b   1.000
_cell.length_c   1.000
_cell.angle_alpha   90.00
_cell.angle_beta   90.00
_cell.angle_gamma   90.00
#
_symmetry.space_group_name_H-M   'P 1'
#
loop_
_entity.id
_entity.type
_entity.pdbx_description
1 polymer ?
#
loop_
_entity_poly.entity_id
_entity_poly.type
_entity_poly.pdbx_seq_one_letter_code
_entity_poly.pdbx_strand_id
1 'polypeptide(L)' 'MNNSEPVDTQDRAKYEWQSFLFIVIFLFPILSVVLVGGYGFIVWAMQAFFIGPPGHG' A
#
# COMPACT_ATOMS: atom_id res chain seq x y z
N MET A 1 -36.91 -23.20 18.98
CA MET A 1 -35.51 -23.37 19.41
C MET A 1 -34.75 -22.12 18.99
N ASN A 2 -34.31 -21.27 19.92
CA ASN A 2 -33.41 -20.16 19.60
C ASN A 2 -31.98 -20.66 19.75
N ASN A 3 -31.31 -20.85 18.62
CA ASN A 3 -29.89 -21.22 18.58
C ASN A 3 -29.07 -19.93 18.66
N SER A 4 -28.95 -19.38 19.86
CA SER A 4 -27.98 -18.32 20.13
C SER A 4 -26.64 -19.00 20.43
N GLU A 5 -25.95 -19.45 19.39
CA GLU A 5 -24.53 -19.80 19.54
C GLU A 5 -23.78 -18.54 19.99
N PRO A 6 -22.95 -18.62 21.04
CA PRO A 6 -22.10 -17.50 21.41
C PRO A 6 -21.16 -17.27 20.23
N VAL A 7 -21.40 -16.21 19.45
CA VAL A 7 -20.46 -15.75 18.43
C VAL A 7 -19.17 -15.45 19.18
N ASP A 8 -18.19 -16.32 19.00
CA ASP A 8 -16.92 -16.31 19.68
C ASP A 8 -16.24 -14.95 19.45
N THR A 9 -16.22 -14.11 20.48
CA THR A 9 -15.62 -12.77 20.40
C THR A 9 -14.12 -12.86 20.06
N GLN A 10 -13.47 -14.00 20.36
CA GLN A 10 -12.06 -14.24 20.01
C GLN A 10 -11.87 -14.39 18.50
N ASP A 11 -12.84 -14.96 17.78
CA ASP A 11 -12.92 -14.99 16.32
C ASP A 11 -12.84 -13.61 15.68
N ARG A 12 -13.58 -12.62 16.18
CA ARG A 12 -13.59 -11.30 15.54
C ARG A 12 -12.27 -10.55 15.72
N ALA A 13 -11.69 -10.61 16.91
CA ALA A 13 -10.44 -9.90 17.23
C ALA A 13 -9.24 -10.39 16.37
N LYS A 14 -9.15 -11.69 16.07
CA LYS A 14 -8.06 -12.22 15.24
C LYS A 14 -8.18 -11.84 13.77
N TYR A 15 -9.39 -11.76 13.22
CA TYR A 15 -9.58 -11.31 11.84
C TYR A 15 -9.24 -9.83 11.64
N GLU A 16 -9.55 -8.99 12.63
CA GLU A 16 -9.17 -7.57 12.60
C GLU A 16 -7.65 -7.42 12.60
N TRP A 17 -6.96 -8.06 13.54
CA TRP A 17 -5.50 -7.96 13.65
C TRP A 17 -4.77 -8.50 12.40
N GLN A 18 -5.26 -9.59 11.82
CA GLN A 18 -4.71 -10.13 10.57
C GLN A 18 -4.92 -9.17 9.38
N SER A 19 -6.08 -8.50 9.31
CA SER A 19 -6.37 -7.49 8.29
C SER A 19 -5.46 -6.27 8.43
N PHE A 20 -5.23 -5.80 9.67
CA PHE A 20 -4.29 -4.72 9.95
C PHE A 20 -2.86 -5.06 9.50
N LEU A 21 -2.36 -6.24 9.86
CA LEU A 21 -1.03 -6.69 9.44
C LEU A 21 -0.91 -6.80 7.91
N PHE A 22 -1.94 -7.34 7.25
CA PHE A 22 -1.96 -7.44 5.80
C PHE A 22 -1.85 -6.06 5.13
N ILE A 23 -2.62 -5.09 5.61
CA ILE A 23 -2.57 -3.72 5.09
C ILE A 23 -1.17 -3.11 5.29
N VAL A 24 -0.59 -3.24 6.48
CA VAL A 24 0.73 -2.65 6.78
C VAL A 24 1.85 -3.30 5.95
N ILE A 25 1.84 -4.62 5.77
CA ILE A 25 2.91 -5.35 5.09
C ILE A 25 2.75 -5.37 3.57
N PHE A 26 1.52 -5.24 3.04
CA PHE A 26 1.29 -5.28 1.61
C PHE A 26 0.83 -3.94 1.05
N LEU A 27 -0.25 -3.37 1.58
CA LEU A 27 -0.85 -2.16 1.02
C LEU A 27 0.12 -0.97 1.07
N PHE A 28 0.67 -0.68 2.24
CA PHE A 28 1.59 0.45 2.42
C PHE A 28 2.85 0.37 1.56
N PRO A 29 3.59 -0.77 1.50
CA PRO A 29 4.77 -0.85 0.65
C PRO A 29 4.42 -0.83 -0.85
N ILE A 30 3.34 -1.46 -1.30
CA ILE A 30 2.89 -1.34 -2.69
C ILE A 30 2.57 0.12 -3.02
N LEU A 31 1.84 0.79 -2.13
CA LEU A 31 1.50 2.21 -2.29
C LEU A 31 2.76 3.08 -2.33
N SER A 32 3.76 2.79 -1.49
CA SER A 32 5.05 3.49 -1.48
C SER A 32 5.78 3.34 -2.82
N VAL A 33 5.86 2.14 -3.37
CA VAL A 33 6.50 1.89 -4.68
C VAL A 33 5.77 2.61 -5.81
N VAL A 34 4.44 2.58 -5.82
CA VAL A 34 3.65 3.28 -6.85
C VAL A 34 3.83 4.79 -6.75
N LEU A 35 3.80 5.36 -5.55
CA LEU A 35 3.95 6.80 -5.36
C LEU A 35 5.37 7.28 -5.64
N VAL A 36 6.37 6.71 -4.97
CA VAL A 36 7.77 7.14 -5.10
C VAL A 36 8.33 6.75 -6.47
N GLY A 37 8.09 5.52 -6.91
CA GLY A 37 8.52 5.03 -8.21
C GLY A 37 7.78 5.73 -9.35
N GLY A 38 6.46 5.91 -9.25
CA GLY A 38 5.67 6.64 -10.23
C GLY A 38 6.09 8.11 -10.32
N TYR A 39 6.27 8.78 -9.19
CA TYR A 39 6.75 10.17 -9.17
C TYR A 39 8.16 10.30 -9.75
N GLY A 40 9.10 9.46 -9.31
CA GLY A 40 10.46 9.43 -9.86
C GLY A 40 10.49 9.13 -11.35
N PHE A 41 9.64 8.22 -11.81
CA PHE A 41 9.47 7.91 -13.24
C PHE A 41 8.89 9.09 -14.02
N ILE A 42 7.90 9.81 -13.48
CA ILE A 42 7.34 11.01 -14.11
C ILE A 42 8.42 12.10 -14.23
N VAL A 43 9.17 12.35 -13.16
CA VAL A 43 10.28 13.32 -13.17
C VAL A 43 11.34 12.92 -14.18
N TRP A 44 11.75 11.65 -14.18
CA TRP A 44 12.69 11.10 -15.15
C TRP A 44 12.16 11.20 -16.59
N ALA A 45 10.89 10.88 -16.83
CA ALA A 45 10.29 10.95 -18.15
C ALA A 45 10.21 12.40 -18.65
N MET A 46 9.82 13.34 -17.79
CA MET A 46 9.84 14.77 -18.13
C MET A 46 11.27 15.24 -18.49
N GLN A 47 12.28 14.76 -17.76
CA GLN A 47 13.69 15.01 -18.07
C GLN A 47 14.10 14.40 -19.41
N ALA A 48 13.76 13.13 -19.65
CA ALA A 48 14.13 12.40 -20.85
C ALA A 48 13.48 12.96 -22.13
N PHE A 49 12.24 13.43 -22.05
CA PHE A 49 11.45 13.84 -23.22
C PHE A 49 11.40 15.35 -23.46
N PHE A 50 11.47 16.19 -22.42
CA PHE A 50 11.21 17.62 -22.55
C PHE A 50 12.34 18.52 -22.04
N ILE A 51 13.00 18.15 -20.93
CA ILE A 51 13.88 19.07 -20.19
C ILE A 51 15.38 18.81 -20.48
N GLY A 52 15.71 17.69 -21.13
CA GLY A 52 17.09 17.26 -21.36
C GLY A 52 17.72 16.70 -20.07
N PRO A 53 18.77 15.87 -20.17
CA PRO A 53 19.32 15.15 -19.02
C PRO A 53 19.78 16.12 -17.92
N PRO A 54 19.35 15.92 -16.65
CA PRO A 54 19.82 16.73 -15.53
C PRO A 54 21.30 16.40 -15.26
N GLY A 55 22.20 17.36 -15.52
CA GLY A 55 23.63 17.13 -15.22
C GLY A 55 24.68 17.98 -15.95
N HIS A 56 24.31 18.95 -16.81
CA HIS A 56 25.29 19.89 -17.35
C HIS A 56 25.07 21.30 -16.78
N GLY A 57 25.79 21.55 -15.69
CA GLY A 57 26.06 22.83 -15.05
C GLY A 57 27.32 22.66 -14.20
#